data_AF-X1E3A4-F1
#
_entry.id   AF-X1E3A4-F1
#
_cell.length_a   1.000
_cell.length_b   1.000
_cell.length_c   1.000
_cell.angle_alpha   90.00
_cell.angle_beta   90.00
_cell.angle_gamma   90.00
#
_symmetry.space_group_name_H-M   'P 1'
#
loop_
_entity.id
_entity.type
_entity.pdbx_description
1 polymer ?
#
loop_
_entity_poly.entity_id
_entity_poly.type
_entity_poly.pdbx_seq_one_letter_code
_entity_poly.pdbx_strand_id
1 'polypeptide(L)' 'KEFVARKRDPEDRRMVRVALTAKGRRIISRFEEARKKHIESILRQMTSQERKDLLNIFKTLHARIYGKAE' A
#
# COMPACT_ATOMS: atom_id res chain seq x y z
N LYS A 1 -18.32 -6.75 10.19
CA LYS A 1 -18.62 -5.36 10.62
C LYS A 1 -17.51 -4.73 11.48
N GLU A 2 -16.41 -5.42 11.81
CA GLU A 2 -15.43 -4.87 12.76
C GLU A 2 -14.36 -3.95 12.16
N PHE A 3 -13.87 -4.21 10.95
CA PHE A 3 -12.74 -3.45 10.36
C PHE A 3 -13.17 -2.44 9.30
N VAL A 4 -14.35 -2.64 8.73
CA VAL A 4 -14.96 -1.75 7.74
C VAL A 4 -16.39 -1.42 8.15
N ALA A 5 -16.74 -0.15 8.02
CA ALA A 5 -18.09 0.37 8.14
C ALA A 5 -18.63 0.65 6.73
N ARG A 6 -19.89 0.26 6.50
CA ARG A 6 -20.61 0.57 5.27
C ARG A 6 -21.74 1.52 5.63
N LYS A 7 -21.81 2.68 4.96
CA LYS A 7 -22.91 3.64 5.11
C LYS A 7 -23.53 3.88 3.74
N ARG A 8 -24.86 3.77 3.64
CA ARG A 8 -25.57 4.17 2.42
C ARG A 8 -25.44 5.68 2.26
N ASP A 9 -25.26 6.12 1.02
CA ASP A 9 -25.26 7.53 0.71
C ASP A 9 -26.64 8.13 1.05
N PRO A 10 -26.71 9.28 1.74
CA PRO A 10 -27.98 9.92 2.05
C PRO A 10 -28.72 10.41 0.79
N GLU A 11 -27.99 10.74 -0.29
CA GLU A 11 -28.54 11.27 -1.55
C GLU A 11 -28.92 10.15 -2.55
N ASP A 12 -28.17 9.04 -2.59
CA ASP A 12 -28.52 7.85 -3.38
C ASP A 12 -28.34 6.56 -2.58
N ARG A 13 -29.45 5.96 -2.14
CA ARG A 13 -29.44 4.73 -1.32
C ARG A 13 -28.91 3.50 -2.05
N ARG A 14 -28.71 3.56 -3.38
CA ARG A 14 -28.03 2.52 -4.18
C ARG A 14 -26.51 2.60 -4.04
N MET A 15 -25.97 3.76 -3.68
CA MET A 15 -24.55 3.96 -3.42
C MET A 15 -24.20 3.57 -1.97
N VAL A 16 -23.14 2.77 -1.81
CA VAL A 16 -22.62 2.35 -0.51
C VAL A 16 -21.20 2.85 -0.35
N ARG A 17 -20.99 3.76 0.60
CA ARG A 17 -19.65 4.22 0.98
C ARG A 17 -19.05 3.23 1.98
N VAL A 18 -17.80 2.81 1.73
CA VAL A 18 -17.05 1.92 2.60
C VAL A 18 -15.90 2.71 3.23
N ALA A 19 -15.80 2.70 4.55
CA ALA A 19 -14.73 3.33 5.28
C ALA A 19 -14.13 2.36 6.29
N LEU A 20 -12.85 2.52 6.60
CA LEU A 20 -12.22 1.78 7.69
C LEU A 20 -12.82 2.22 9.03
N THR A 21 -13.05 1.27 9.92
CA THR A 21 -13.33 1.58 11.33
C THR A 21 -12.04 1.99 12.04
N ALA A 22 -12.15 2.49 13.27
CA ALA A 22 -10.97 2.72 14.10
C ALA A 22 -10.14 1.44 14.32
N LYS A 23 -10.80 0.29 14.52
CA LYS A 23 -10.14 -1.03 14.65
C LYS A 23 -9.45 -1.43 13.34
N GLY A 24 -10.11 -1.21 12.21
CA GLY A 24 -9.54 -1.46 10.88
C GLY A 24 -8.29 -0.63 10.62
N ARG A 25 -8.32 0.67 10.94
CA ARG A 25 -7.14 1.56 10.85
C ARG A 25 -5.97 1.05 11.68
N ARG A 26 -6.20 0.67 12.94
CA ARG A 26 -5.15 0.15 13.83
C ARG A 26 -4.49 -1.13 13.28
N ILE A 27 -5.28 -2.04 12.71
CA ILE A 27 -4.73 -3.26 12.11
C ILE A 27 -3.93 -2.95 10.86
N ILE A 28 -4.41 -2.06 10.00
CA ILE A 28 -3.64 -1.64 8.83
C ILE A 28 -2.31 -1.01 9.25
N SER A 29 -2.29 -0.12 10.25
CA SER A 29 -1.03 0.46 10.73
C SER A 29 -0.04 -0.60 11.24
N ARG A 30 -0.51 -1.59 12.01
CA ARG A 30 0.35 -2.69 12.48
C ARG A 30 0.83 -3.57 11.33
N PHE A 31 -0.04 -3.84 10.36
CA PHE A 31 0.31 -4.62 9.19
C PHE A 31 1.36 -3.91 8.33
N GLU A 32 1.20 -2.62 8.07
CA GLU A 32 2.18 -1.80 7.35
C GLU A 32 3.54 -1.78 8.05
N GLU A 33 3.55 -1.67 9.39
CA GLU A 33 4.80 -1.73 10.15
C GLU A 33 5.47 -3.10 10.05
N ALA A 34 4.70 -4.19 10.21
CA ALA A 34 5.21 -5.55 10.08
C ALA A 34 5.73 -5.83 8.66
N ARG A 35 4.99 -5.38 7.64
CA ARG A 35 5.37 -5.47 6.24
C ARG A 35 6.67 -4.71 5.96
N LYS A 36 6.79 -3.48 6.47
CA LYS A 36 8.01 -2.68 6.34
C LYS A 36 9.21 -3.38 6.96
N LYS A 37 9.07 -3.89 8.19
CA LYS A 37 10.12 -4.65 8.88
C LYS A 37 10.53 -5.91 8.11
N HIS A 38 9.57 -6.62 7.55
CA HIS A 38 9.83 -7.82 6.74
C HIS A 38 10.61 -7.49 5.46
N ILE A 39 10.16 -6.49 4.69
CA ILE A 39 10.86 -6.04 3.48
C ILE A 39 12.26 -5.55 3.84
N GLU A 40 12.40 -4.77 4.91
CA GLU A 40 13.69 -4.27 5.37
C GLU A 40 14.65 -5.42 5.71
N SER A 41 14.17 -6.49 6.34
CA SER A 41 14.99 -7.66 6.68
C SER A 41 15.58 -8.34 5.44
N ILE A 42 14.81 -8.43 4.35
CA ILE A 42 15.24 -9.00 3.08
C ILE A 42 16.25 -8.06 2.41
N LEU A 43 15.92 -6.77 2.31
CA LEU A 43 16.81 -5.79 1.68
C LEU A 43 18.15 -5.67 2.42
N ARG A 44 18.17 -5.83 3.75
CA ARG A 44 19.39 -5.80 4.58
C ARG A 44 20.43 -6.84 4.17
N GLN A 45 20.01 -7.96 3.59
CA GLN A 45 20.89 -9.02 3.10
C GLN A 45 21.57 -8.68 1.77
N MET A 46 21.09 -7.64 1.07
CA MET A 46 21.66 -7.17 -0.19
C MET A 46 22.75 -6.13 0.06
N THR A 47 23.78 -6.15 -0.77
CA THR A 47 24.81 -5.11 -0.89
C THR A 47 24.21 -3.78 -1.35
N SER A 48 24.93 -2.68 -1.13
CA SER A 48 24.52 -1.35 -1.60
C SER A 48 24.34 -1.29 -3.13
N GLN A 49 25.15 -2.04 -3.88
CA GLN A 49 25.08 -2.08 -5.33
C GLN A 49 23.83 -2.83 -5.81
N GLU A 50 23.55 -4.01 -5.27
CA GLU A 50 22.34 -4.78 -5.62
C GLU A 50 21.06 -4.00 -5.31
N ARG A 51 21.00 -3.24 -4.20
CA ARG A 51 19.85 -2.37 -3.89
C ARG A 51 19.70 -1.25 -4.91
N LYS A 52 20.81 -0.67 -5.36
CA LYS A 52 20.81 0.40 -6.37
C LYS A 52 20.30 -0.13 -7.72
N ASP A 53 20.72 -1.32 -8.10
CA ASP A 53 20.31 -1.97 -9.36
C ASP A 53 18.82 -2.33 -9.33
N LEU A 54 18.35 -2.92 -8.21
CA LEU A 54 16.92 -3.20 -8.01
C LEU A 54 16.06 -1.93 -8.11
N LEU A 55 16.49 -0.84 -7.49
CA LEU A 55 15.77 0.44 -7.55
C LEU A 55 15.68 0.98 -8.98
N ASN A 56 16.74 0.87 -9.77
CA ASN A 56 16.76 1.31 -11.16
C ASN A 56 15.79 0.50 -12.04
N ILE A 57 15.72 -0.81 -11.80
CA ILE A 57 14.75 -1.69 -12.49
C ILE A 57 13.33 -1.28 -12.13
N PHE A 58 13.03 -1.06 -10.84
CA PHE A 58 11.70 -0.63 -10.41
C PHE A 58 11.29 0.73 -10.98
N LYS A 59 12.20 1.70 -11.07
CA LYS A 59 11.95 2.99 -11.73
C LYS A 59 11.59 2.81 -13.20
N THR A 60 12.33 1.95 -13.90
CA THR A 60 12.07 1.63 -15.32
C THR A 60 10.70 0.99 -15.49
N LEU A 61 10.37 0.02 -14.63
CA LEU A 61 9.07 -0.65 -14.65
C LEU A 61 7.92 0.34 -14.39
N HIS A 62 8.06 1.19 -13.37
CA HIS A 62 7.08 2.23 -13.03
C HIS A 62 6.84 3.18 -14.20
N ALA A 63 7.90 3.69 -14.83
CA ALA A 63 7.78 4.59 -15.99
C ALA A 63 7.09 3.92 -17.19
N ARG A 64 7.27 2.61 -17.38
CA ARG A 64 6.61 1.85 -18.46
C ARG A 64 5.15 1.55 -18.17
N ILE A 65 4.82 1.22 -16.91
CA ILE A 65 3.44 0.89 -16.49
C ILE A 65 2.55 2.12 -16.53
N TYR A 66 3.03 3.25 -16.00
CA TYR A 66 2.22 4.46 -15.84
C TYR A 66 2.38 5.46 -17.00
N GLY A 67 3.20 5.13 -18.00
CA GLY A 67 3.62 6.07 -19.04
C GLY A 67 4.54 7.15 -18.44
N LYS A 68 5.48 7.67 -19.24
CA LYS A 68 6.10 8.94 -18.87
C LYS A 68 4.98 9.97 -18.74
N ALA A 69 4.82 10.57 -17.57
CA ALA A 69 4.27 11.92 -17.52
C ALA A 69 5.27 12.78 -18.29
N GLU A 70 5.00 13.01 -19.58
CA GLU A 70 5.60 14.11 -20.32
C GLU A 70 5.03 15.44 -19.80
#